data_AF-A0A066VWY3-F1
#
_entry.id   AF-A0A066VWY3-F1
#
_cell.length_a   1.000
_cell.length_b   1.000
_cell.length_c   1.000
_cell.angle_alpha   90.00
_cell.angle_beta   90.00
_cell.angle_gamma   90.00
#
_symmetry.space_group_name_H-M   'P 1'
#
loop_
_entity.id
_entity.type
_entity.pdbx_description
1 polymer ?
#
loop_
_entity_poly.entity_id
_entity_poly.type
_entity_poly.pdbx_seq_one_letter_code
_entity_poly.pdbx_strand_id
1 'polypeptide(L)'
;MSEGPRSRRGAVAHLGSTSSDEPSTAANPHPLHASTPAVVANGRIEDLASLEGDKSFDGRLRAARQSLPAEQPKTKVPFWSPSTTPPIPPYLADQVLTIAVTSIALGILWGFVLPRALQVFAFRNIRQSGAAWAENLLKTLARPQLHLYFLSWSTFHILEFVITAKYNNTRLYDDSFLLNNGLAYYLAHFFGLVEFCIESLMIPHRKVLCGLTYLGVALILVGHAARSLAMVHASSNFSHSVAWRKRPDHSLVTHGIYSISRHPSYFGFFAWALGTQLLLANPVGICLFTVVLWRFFSHRIHVEEMHLVEFFGDEYIAYKSRVGTLLPFIA
;
A
#
# COMPACT_ATOMS: atom_id res chain seq x y z
N MET A 1 -50.62 67.67 -2.79
CA MET A 1 -52.03 67.23 -2.67
C MET A 1 -52.30 66.17 -3.71
N SER A 2 -53.04 65.10 -3.37
CA SER A 2 -53.77 64.20 -4.29
C SER A 2 -52.91 63.34 -5.26
N GLU A 3 -53.16 62.05 -5.51
CA GLU A 3 -53.95 61.01 -4.81
C GLU A 3 -53.48 59.61 -5.28
N GLY A 4 -53.76 58.55 -4.52
CA GLY A 4 -53.83 57.18 -5.05
C GLY A 4 -55.28 56.85 -5.44
N PRO A 5 -55.80 55.62 -5.22
CA PRO A 5 -55.16 54.31 -5.29
C PRO A 5 -56.04 53.30 -6.09
N ARG A 6 -55.59 52.03 -6.21
CA ARG A 6 -56.42 50.79 -6.28
C ARG A 6 -55.44 49.60 -6.32
N SER A 7 -55.23 48.77 -5.30
CA SER A 7 -56.16 47.99 -4.44
C SER A 7 -56.85 46.83 -5.16
N ARG A 8 -56.40 45.60 -4.89
CA ARG A 8 -57.16 44.61 -4.10
C ARG A 8 -56.25 43.46 -3.58
N ARG A 9 -56.26 43.31 -2.23
CA ARG A 9 -56.46 42.08 -1.40
C ARG A 9 -55.64 40.83 -1.77
N GLY A 10 -54.92 40.15 -0.87
CA GLY A 10 -55.05 39.94 0.60
C GLY A 10 -55.26 38.43 0.85
N ALA A 11 -54.81 37.73 1.90
CA ALA A 11 -54.17 38.01 3.21
C ALA A 11 -53.13 36.87 3.51
N VAL A 12 -52.13 36.90 4.42
CA VAL A 12 -52.07 37.11 5.90
C VAL A 12 -53.01 36.13 6.64
N ALA A 13 -52.64 35.29 7.62
CA ALA A 13 -51.72 35.36 8.78
C ALA A 13 -50.97 34.00 9.02
N HIS A 14 -49.88 33.82 9.81
CA HIS A 14 -49.58 34.15 11.24
C HIS A 14 -50.57 33.47 12.23
N LEU A 15 -50.22 32.85 13.39
CA LEU A 15 -48.99 32.66 14.21
C LEU A 15 -48.98 31.23 14.82
N GLY A 16 -47.84 30.66 15.25
CA GLY A 16 -47.33 30.68 16.64
C GLY A 16 -47.41 29.25 17.25
N SER A 17 -46.76 28.79 18.33
CA SER A 17 -45.67 29.26 19.20
C SER A 17 -45.74 28.42 20.51
N THR A 18 -44.75 27.56 20.80
CA THR A 18 -44.47 26.90 22.12
C THR A 18 -43.08 26.24 21.99
N SER A 19 -42.01 26.56 22.74
CA SER A 19 -41.72 26.23 24.16
C SER A 19 -42.05 24.77 24.52
N SER A 20 -41.18 23.94 25.10
CA SER A 20 -39.85 24.11 25.72
C SER A 20 -39.06 22.76 25.60
N ASP A 21 -37.94 22.40 26.25
CA ASP A 21 -37.18 22.87 27.42
C ASP A 21 -35.67 22.49 27.29
N GLU A 22 -34.82 23.06 28.15
CA GLU A 22 -33.52 22.47 28.55
C GLU A 22 -33.68 21.67 29.86
N PRO A 23 -32.72 20.79 30.20
CA PRO A 23 -31.98 21.09 31.43
C PRO A 23 -30.47 20.84 31.34
N SER A 24 -29.72 21.61 32.15
CA SER A 24 -28.26 21.48 32.29
C SER A 24 -27.86 20.63 33.51
N THR A 25 -26.54 20.40 33.64
CA THR A 25 -25.80 19.86 34.80
C THR A 25 -25.94 18.37 35.17
N ALA A 26 -24.88 17.62 34.86
CA ALA A 26 -24.24 16.67 35.79
C ALA A 26 -22.75 16.53 35.43
N ALA A 27 -21.86 16.42 36.41
CA ALA A 27 -20.41 16.45 36.21
C ALA A 27 -19.73 15.14 36.64
N ASN A 28 -18.77 14.67 35.82
CA ASN A 28 -17.66 13.76 36.17
C ASN A 28 -18.02 12.33 36.70
N PRO A 29 -17.06 11.37 36.79
CA PRO A 29 -15.60 11.52 36.74
C PRO A 29 -14.82 10.62 35.76
N HIS A 30 -13.52 10.93 35.66
CA HIS A 30 -12.45 10.06 35.16
C HIS A 30 -12.48 8.61 35.68
N PRO A 31 -11.97 7.65 34.89
CA PRO A 31 -11.12 6.57 35.39
C PRO A 31 -9.67 7.07 35.51
N LEU A 32 -9.15 7.09 36.74
CA LEU A 32 -7.74 7.33 37.03
C LEU A 32 -6.90 6.07 36.73
N HIS A 33 -5.68 6.29 36.23
CA HIS A 33 -4.52 5.39 36.30
C HIS A 33 -4.68 3.90 35.97
N ALA A 34 -4.25 3.53 34.76
CA ALA A 34 -3.41 2.34 34.56
C ALA A 34 -2.00 2.81 34.18
N SER A 35 -1.18 3.12 35.19
CA SER A 35 0.20 3.58 35.01
C SER A 35 1.10 2.44 34.53
N THR A 36 1.22 2.23 33.21
CA THR A 36 2.24 1.35 32.65
C THR A 36 3.56 2.11 32.56
N PRO A 37 4.61 1.76 33.33
CA PRO A 37 5.86 2.51 33.31
C PRO A 37 6.60 2.27 31.99
N ALA A 38 6.71 3.33 31.19
CA ALA A 38 7.60 3.37 30.03
C ALA A 38 9.06 3.35 30.50
N VAL A 39 9.68 2.17 30.53
CA VAL A 39 11.14 2.06 30.71
C VAL A 39 11.80 2.48 29.39
N VAL A 40 12.33 3.70 29.39
CA VAL A 40 13.13 4.26 28.29
C VAL A 40 14.44 3.46 28.16
N ALA A 41 14.53 2.61 27.15
CA ALA A 41 15.75 1.88 26.82
C ALA A 41 16.65 2.69 25.87
N ASN A 42 17.20 3.81 26.35
CA ASN A 42 18.34 4.48 25.72
C ASN A 42 19.62 3.92 26.35
N GLY A 43 20.09 2.78 25.84
CA GLY A 43 21.32 2.12 26.28
C GLY A 43 22.24 1.86 25.09
N ARG A 44 23.52 2.26 25.19
CA ARG A 44 24.51 2.01 24.14
C ARG A 44 24.87 0.51 24.11
N ILE A 45 25.28 0.03 22.94
CA ILE A 45 25.74 -1.35 22.73
C ILE A 45 26.98 -1.69 23.60
N GLU A 46 27.69 -0.68 24.11
CA GLU A 46 28.88 -0.82 24.96
C GLU A 46 28.58 -1.29 26.40
N ASP A 47 27.36 -1.08 26.93
CA ASP A 47 27.03 -1.44 28.33
C ASP A 47 26.80 -2.94 28.56
N LEU A 48 26.52 -3.71 27.51
CA LEU A 48 26.22 -5.15 27.63
C LEU A 48 27.44 -6.01 28.02
N ALA A 49 28.65 -5.57 27.70
CA ALA A 49 29.89 -6.29 28.03
C ALA A 49 30.26 -6.22 29.53
N SER A 50 29.62 -5.32 30.30
CA SER A 50 29.89 -5.14 31.73
C SER A 50 29.05 -6.03 32.65
N LEU A 51 28.02 -6.69 32.10
CA LEU A 51 27.01 -7.44 32.88
C LEU A 51 27.25 -8.95 32.96
N GLU A 52 28.22 -9.49 32.24
CA GLU A 52 28.52 -10.95 32.21
C GLU A 52 29.03 -11.53 33.54
N GLY A 53 29.31 -10.69 34.55
CA GLY A 53 29.76 -11.11 35.88
C GLY A 53 28.69 -11.15 36.99
N ASP A 54 27.50 -10.59 36.78
CA ASP A 54 26.53 -10.40 37.86
C ASP A 54 25.63 -11.63 38.12
N LYS A 55 25.91 -12.33 39.23
CA LYS A 55 25.10 -13.45 39.72
C LYS A 55 23.64 -13.05 40.05
N SER A 56 23.37 -11.78 40.31
CA SER A 56 22.01 -11.24 40.49
C SER A 56 21.24 -11.21 39.16
N PHE A 57 21.90 -10.81 38.06
CA PHE A 57 21.32 -10.83 36.72
C PHE A 57 20.99 -12.25 36.27
N ASP A 58 21.92 -13.20 36.45
CA ASP A 58 21.71 -14.61 36.11
C ASP A 58 20.60 -15.26 36.95
N GLY A 59 20.47 -14.88 38.23
CA GLY A 59 19.35 -15.25 39.09
C GLY A 59 18.00 -14.70 38.61
N ARG A 60 17.94 -13.43 38.17
CA ARG A 60 16.74 -12.81 37.60
C ARG A 60 16.34 -13.46 36.27
N LEU A 61 17.31 -13.81 35.42
CA LEU A 61 17.09 -14.56 34.18
C LEU A 61 16.49 -15.94 34.43
N ARG A 62 16.99 -16.67 35.45
CA ARG A 62 16.42 -17.97 35.85
C ARG A 62 15.00 -17.84 36.39
N ALA A 63 14.73 -16.84 37.24
CA ALA A 63 13.39 -16.57 37.74
C ALA A 63 12.41 -16.18 36.62
N ALA A 64 12.84 -15.32 35.69
CA ALA A 64 12.05 -14.96 34.51
C ALA A 64 11.75 -16.19 33.64
N ARG A 65 12.74 -17.07 33.42
CA ARG A 65 12.58 -18.30 32.64
C ARG A 65 11.69 -19.34 33.31
N GLN A 66 11.60 -19.34 34.65
CA GLN A 66 10.64 -20.13 35.43
C GLN A 66 9.24 -19.51 35.48
N SER A 67 9.11 -18.19 35.24
CA SER A 67 7.82 -17.49 35.15
C SER A 67 7.17 -17.54 33.75
N LEU A 68 7.91 -18.00 32.74
CA LEU A 68 7.32 -18.31 31.44
C LEU A 68 6.32 -19.47 31.61
N PRO A 69 5.09 -19.36 31.10
CA PRO A 69 4.16 -20.48 31.13
C PRO A 69 4.80 -21.65 30.38
N ALA A 70 4.81 -22.83 31.01
CA ALA A 70 5.38 -24.03 30.41
C ALA A 70 4.81 -24.23 29.01
N GLU A 71 5.67 -24.41 28.01
CA GLU A 71 5.27 -24.63 26.62
C GLU A 71 4.31 -25.82 26.60
N GLN A 72 3.02 -25.56 26.36
CA GLN A 72 2.01 -26.59 26.52
C GLN A 72 2.36 -27.74 25.57
N PRO A 73 2.39 -29.00 26.06
CA PRO A 73 2.70 -30.13 25.21
C PRO A 73 1.74 -30.10 24.03
N LYS A 74 2.27 -30.24 22.81
CA LYS A 74 1.49 -30.26 21.56
C LYS A 74 0.58 -31.47 21.53
N THR A 75 -0.52 -31.40 22.28
CA THR A 75 -1.60 -32.36 22.27
C THR A 75 -2.14 -32.42 20.86
N LYS A 76 -2.42 -33.63 20.37
CA LYS A 76 -3.09 -33.81 19.09
C LYS A 76 -4.53 -33.35 19.25
N VAL A 77 -4.76 -32.05 19.05
CA VAL A 77 -6.11 -31.48 18.99
C VAL A 77 -6.92 -32.24 17.93
N PRO A 78 -8.13 -32.73 18.27
CA PRO A 78 -9.00 -33.38 17.30
C PRO A 78 -9.25 -32.48 16.08
N PHE A 79 -9.36 -33.09 14.90
CA PHE A 79 -9.59 -32.39 13.62
C PHE A 79 -10.75 -31.38 13.68
N TRP A 80 -11.77 -31.67 14.50
CA TRP A 80 -12.83 -30.73 14.82
C TRP A 80 -12.77 -30.38 16.31
N SER A 81 -12.10 -29.26 16.62
CA SER A 81 -12.09 -28.63 17.94
C SER A 81 -12.74 -27.25 17.81
N PRO A 82 -13.64 -26.82 18.73
CA PRO A 82 -14.16 -25.46 18.73
C PRO A 82 -13.04 -24.43 18.74
N SER A 83 -13.21 -23.31 18.03
CA SER A 83 -12.16 -22.29 18.02
C SER A 83 -11.94 -21.71 19.40
N THR A 84 -10.68 -21.65 19.83
CA THR A 84 -10.25 -20.99 21.07
C THR A 84 -9.92 -19.50 20.85
N THR A 85 -10.00 -19.01 19.61
CA THR A 85 -9.81 -17.59 19.30
C THR A 85 -11.03 -16.76 19.71
N PRO A 86 -10.84 -15.51 20.19
CA PRO A 86 -11.96 -14.58 20.32
C PRO A 86 -12.74 -14.44 19.01
N PRO A 87 -14.08 -14.30 19.05
CA PRO A 87 -14.87 -14.03 17.86
C PRO A 87 -14.52 -12.64 17.29
N ILE A 88 -14.62 -12.50 15.97
CA ILE A 88 -14.51 -11.20 15.31
C ILE A 88 -15.69 -10.33 15.79
N PRO A 89 -15.44 -9.10 16.28
CA PRO A 89 -16.51 -8.20 16.70
C PRO A 89 -17.51 -7.95 15.56
N PRO A 90 -18.84 -7.96 15.80
CA PRO A 90 -19.84 -7.83 14.72
C PRO A 90 -19.71 -6.57 13.86
N TYR A 91 -19.22 -5.45 14.43
CA TYR A 91 -18.99 -4.20 13.70
C TYR A 91 -17.79 -4.24 12.74
N LEU A 92 -17.03 -5.34 12.71
CA LEU A 92 -15.93 -5.61 11.77
C LEU A 92 -16.30 -6.64 10.69
N ALA A 93 -17.52 -7.19 10.71
CA ALA A 93 -17.91 -8.28 9.83
C ALA A 93 -17.85 -7.90 8.34
N ASP A 94 -18.32 -6.70 7.99
CA ASP A 94 -18.35 -6.22 6.60
C ASP A 94 -16.93 -5.96 6.06
N GLN A 95 -16.04 -5.37 6.86
CA GLN A 95 -14.64 -5.16 6.49
C GLN A 95 -13.94 -6.51 6.27
N VAL A 96 -14.16 -7.49 7.16
CA VAL A 96 -13.60 -8.84 7.02
C VAL A 96 -14.14 -9.55 5.77
N LEU A 97 -15.44 -9.40 5.46
CA LEU A 97 -16.03 -9.91 4.23
C LEU A 97 -15.39 -9.27 2.98
N THR A 98 -15.24 -7.94 2.96
CA THR A 98 -14.59 -7.20 1.87
C THR A 98 -13.14 -7.65 1.65
N ILE A 99 -12.36 -7.79 2.74
CA ILE A 99 -10.98 -8.30 2.69
C ILE A 99 -10.94 -9.73 2.15
N ALA A 100 -11.82 -10.61 2.61
CA ALA A 100 -11.86 -12.01 2.18
C ALA A 100 -12.24 -12.13 0.69
N VAL A 101 -13.30 -11.45 0.24
CA VAL A 101 -13.74 -11.47 -1.16
C VAL A 101 -12.66 -10.89 -2.07
N THR A 102 -12.03 -9.78 -1.69
CA THR A 102 -10.94 -9.15 -2.46
C THR A 102 -9.72 -10.08 -2.56
N SER A 103 -9.34 -10.72 -1.45
CA SER A 103 -8.23 -11.69 -1.41
C SER A 103 -8.51 -12.91 -2.29
N ILE A 104 -9.74 -13.43 -2.26
CA ILE A 104 -10.17 -14.56 -3.10
C ILE A 104 -10.13 -14.17 -4.59
N ALA A 105 -10.66 -13.00 -4.96
CA ALA A 105 -10.65 -12.52 -6.34
C ALA A 105 -9.22 -12.35 -6.90
N LEU A 106 -8.33 -11.70 -6.13
CA LEU A 106 -6.93 -11.53 -6.50
C LEU A 106 -6.18 -12.87 -6.56
N GLY A 107 -6.45 -13.79 -5.62
CA GLY A 107 -5.86 -15.12 -5.55
C GLY A 107 -6.28 -16.04 -6.71
N ILE A 108 -7.56 -16.02 -7.10
CA ILE A 108 -8.07 -16.72 -8.28
C ILE A 108 -7.40 -16.19 -9.54
N LEU A 109 -7.33 -14.86 -9.71
CA LEU A 109 -6.66 -14.25 -10.86
C LEU A 109 -5.17 -14.66 -10.90
N TRP A 110 -4.46 -14.55 -9.79
CA TRP A 110 -3.05 -14.91 -9.65
C TRP A 110 -2.81 -16.39 -10.02
N GLY A 111 -3.59 -17.31 -9.46
CA GLY A 111 -3.49 -18.75 -9.74
C GLY A 111 -3.84 -19.11 -11.19
N PHE A 112 -4.83 -18.45 -11.78
CA PHE A 112 -5.24 -18.69 -13.17
C PHE A 112 -4.17 -18.24 -14.18
N VAL A 113 -3.47 -17.14 -13.92
CA VAL A 113 -2.45 -16.61 -14.85
C VAL A 113 -1.07 -17.25 -14.67
N LEU A 114 -0.73 -17.75 -13.48
CA LEU A 114 0.58 -18.32 -13.17
C LEU A 114 1.11 -19.34 -14.20
N PRO A 115 0.36 -20.38 -14.65
CA PRO A 115 0.91 -21.41 -15.52
C PRO A 115 1.36 -20.91 -16.89
N ARG A 116 0.76 -19.81 -17.38
CA ARG A 116 1.17 -19.13 -18.62
C ARG A 116 2.23 -18.08 -18.37
N ALA A 117 2.18 -17.37 -17.24
CA ALA A 117 3.22 -16.42 -16.85
C ALA A 117 4.62 -17.08 -16.79
N LEU A 118 4.70 -18.30 -16.23
CA LEU A 118 5.94 -19.08 -16.15
C LEU A 118 6.52 -19.47 -17.52
N GLN A 119 5.75 -19.42 -18.60
CA GLN A 119 6.23 -19.74 -19.96
C GLN A 119 7.19 -18.68 -20.52
N VAL A 120 7.34 -17.51 -19.89
CA VAL A 120 8.42 -16.56 -20.22
C VAL A 120 9.80 -17.13 -19.89
N PHE A 121 9.91 -18.01 -18.89
CA PHE A 121 11.17 -18.62 -18.46
C PHE A 121 11.41 -20.00 -19.07
N ALA A 122 10.34 -20.71 -19.46
CA ALA A 122 10.46 -21.93 -20.25
C ALA A 122 10.68 -21.55 -21.73
N PHE A 123 11.93 -21.61 -22.21
CA PHE A 123 12.37 -21.28 -23.58
C PHE A 123 11.66 -22.09 -24.69
N ARG A 124 10.37 -21.83 -24.91
CA ARG A 124 9.52 -22.44 -25.92
C ARG A 124 8.98 -21.36 -26.84
N ASN A 125 9.59 -21.24 -28.03
CA ASN A 125 9.05 -20.42 -29.10
C ASN A 125 7.67 -20.98 -29.50
N ILE A 126 6.61 -20.22 -29.19
CA ILE A 126 5.26 -20.48 -29.71
C ILE A 126 5.33 -20.27 -31.23
N ARG A 127 5.36 -21.37 -31.99
CA ARG A 127 5.46 -21.35 -33.45
C ARG A 127 4.22 -20.67 -34.02
N GLN A 128 4.40 -19.54 -34.70
CA GLN A 128 3.31 -18.82 -35.32
C GLN A 128 2.90 -19.53 -36.63
N SER A 129 1.83 -20.32 -36.58
CA SER A 129 1.05 -20.71 -37.77
C SER A 129 -0.14 -19.76 -37.93
N GLY A 130 -0.29 -19.22 -39.14
CA GLY A 130 -1.33 -18.24 -39.46
C GLY A 130 -2.68 -18.90 -39.71
N ALA A 131 -3.74 -18.29 -39.16
CA ALA A 131 -5.15 -18.52 -39.48
C ALA A 131 -6.00 -17.42 -38.79
N ALA A 132 -7.33 -17.55 -38.87
CA ALA A 132 -8.37 -16.52 -38.66
C ALA A 132 -8.21 -15.57 -37.45
N TRP A 133 -8.86 -14.40 -37.52
CA TRP A 133 -8.83 -13.35 -36.48
C TRP A 133 -9.14 -13.85 -35.07
N ALA A 134 -10.10 -14.78 -34.93
CA ALA A 134 -10.43 -15.41 -33.64
C ALA A 134 -9.25 -16.19 -33.03
N GLU A 135 -8.44 -16.87 -33.86
CA GLU A 135 -7.21 -17.51 -33.37
C GLU A 135 -6.18 -16.48 -32.94
N ASN A 136 -6.04 -15.36 -33.66
CA ASN A 136 -5.10 -14.29 -33.28
C ASN A 136 -5.50 -13.62 -31.96
N LEU A 137 -6.80 -13.53 -31.66
CA LEU A 137 -7.30 -13.11 -30.35
C LEU A 137 -6.96 -14.14 -29.25
N LEU A 138 -7.22 -15.42 -29.46
CA LEU A 138 -6.88 -16.46 -28.49
C LEU A 138 -5.35 -16.56 -28.26
N LYS A 139 -4.55 -16.46 -29.32
CA LYS A 139 -3.07 -16.38 -29.28
C LYS A 139 -2.60 -15.13 -28.52
N THR A 140 -3.29 -14.00 -28.67
CA THR A 140 -3.03 -12.74 -27.92
C THR A 140 -3.32 -12.90 -26.44
N LEU A 141 -4.51 -13.39 -26.09
CA LEU A 141 -4.92 -13.60 -24.69
C LEU A 141 -4.06 -14.65 -23.98
N ALA A 142 -3.53 -15.62 -24.71
CA ALA A 142 -2.61 -16.63 -24.17
C ALA A 142 -1.15 -16.19 -24.06
N ARG A 143 -0.77 -14.96 -24.48
CA ARG A 143 0.63 -14.51 -24.46
C ARG A 143 1.17 -14.44 -23.02
N PRO A 144 2.36 -15.00 -22.75
CA PRO A 144 2.86 -15.12 -21.39
C PRO A 144 3.23 -13.77 -20.76
N GLN A 145 3.50 -12.72 -21.56
CA GLN A 145 3.69 -11.35 -21.04
C GLN A 145 2.40 -10.78 -20.41
N LEU A 146 1.23 -11.03 -21.01
CA LEU A 146 -0.06 -10.58 -20.47
C LEU A 146 -0.37 -11.28 -19.14
N HIS A 147 -0.04 -12.58 -19.07
CA HIS A 147 -0.16 -13.34 -17.83
C HIS A 147 0.81 -12.87 -16.74
N LEU A 148 2.07 -12.56 -17.08
CA LEU A 148 3.01 -11.94 -16.11
C LEU A 148 2.55 -10.55 -15.65
N TYR A 149 1.92 -9.76 -16.53
CA TYR A 149 1.37 -8.46 -16.19
C TYR A 149 0.29 -8.59 -15.10
N PHE A 150 -0.69 -9.47 -15.31
CA PHE A 150 -1.73 -9.73 -14.30
C PHE A 150 -1.16 -10.38 -13.04
N LEU A 151 -0.17 -11.28 -13.16
CA LEU A 151 0.51 -11.87 -12.01
C LEU A 151 1.20 -10.80 -11.16
N SER A 152 1.93 -9.87 -11.80
CA SER A 152 2.59 -8.74 -11.13
C SER A 152 1.57 -7.79 -10.50
N TRP A 153 0.49 -7.45 -11.22
CA TRP A 153 -0.56 -6.56 -10.74
C TRP A 153 -1.27 -7.12 -9.51
N SER A 154 -1.71 -8.39 -9.53
CA SER A 154 -2.27 -9.04 -8.35
C SER A 154 -1.25 -9.14 -7.21
N THR A 155 0.02 -9.44 -7.52
CA THR A 155 1.09 -9.52 -6.51
C THR A 155 1.30 -8.18 -5.82
N PHE A 156 1.32 -7.07 -6.56
CA PHE A 156 1.44 -5.71 -6.02
C PHE A 156 0.33 -5.43 -4.99
N HIS A 157 -0.95 -5.62 -5.38
CA HIS A 157 -2.09 -5.35 -4.49
C HIS A 157 -2.16 -6.28 -3.27
N ILE A 158 -1.79 -7.55 -3.42
CA ILE A 158 -1.68 -8.49 -2.28
C ILE A 158 -0.54 -8.05 -1.33
N LEU A 159 0.62 -7.64 -1.85
CA LEU A 159 1.75 -7.19 -1.03
C LEU A 159 1.44 -5.89 -0.28
N GLU A 160 0.76 -4.92 -0.90
CA GLU A 160 0.31 -3.70 -0.22
C GLU A 160 -0.51 -4.03 1.03
N PHE A 161 -1.52 -4.91 0.89
CA PHE A 161 -2.38 -5.30 2.01
C PHE A 161 -1.60 -6.11 3.06
N VAL A 162 -0.90 -7.17 2.65
CA VAL A 162 -0.21 -8.09 3.58
C VAL A 162 0.89 -7.38 4.37
N ILE A 163 1.65 -6.48 3.75
CA ILE A 163 2.72 -5.73 4.44
C ILE A 163 2.11 -4.66 5.36
N THR A 164 1.05 -3.97 4.94
CA THR A 164 0.32 -3.03 5.81
C THR A 164 -0.24 -3.76 7.04
N ALA A 165 -0.91 -4.91 6.84
CA ALA A 165 -1.48 -5.71 7.92
C ALA A 165 -0.43 -6.25 8.91
N LYS A 166 0.82 -6.45 8.47
CA LYS A 166 1.90 -6.97 9.31
C LYS A 166 2.72 -5.87 10.00
N TYR A 167 3.01 -4.76 9.32
CA TYR A 167 3.97 -3.74 9.78
C TYR A 167 3.34 -2.36 10.06
N ASN A 168 2.10 -2.10 9.64
CA ASN A 168 1.39 -0.83 9.86
C ASN A 168 -0.08 -1.09 10.23
N ASN A 169 -0.29 -2.07 11.11
CA ASN A 169 -1.62 -2.60 11.44
C ASN A 169 -2.57 -1.58 12.09
N THR A 170 -2.04 -0.50 12.67
CA THR A 170 -2.82 0.64 13.19
C THR A 170 -3.42 1.53 12.10
N ARG A 171 -3.02 1.32 10.83
CA ARG A 171 -3.59 1.96 9.63
C ARG A 171 -3.91 0.94 8.55
N LEU A 172 -4.36 -0.25 8.97
CA LEU A 172 -4.95 -1.24 8.08
C LEU A 172 -6.42 -0.88 7.84
N TYR A 173 -6.78 -0.73 6.57
CA TYR A 173 -8.14 -0.55 6.09
C TYR A 173 -8.50 -1.68 5.12
N ASP A 174 -9.79 -1.92 4.91
CA ASP A 174 -10.28 -2.94 3.96
C ASP A 174 -9.91 -2.62 2.50
N ASP A 175 -9.68 -1.34 2.18
CA ASP A 175 -9.17 -0.87 0.88
C ASP A 175 -7.63 -0.85 0.76
N SER A 176 -6.87 -1.26 1.79
CA SER A 176 -5.40 -1.23 1.81
C SER A 176 -4.70 -2.17 0.81
N PHE A 177 -5.48 -2.93 0.02
CA PHE A 177 -5.01 -3.53 -1.23
C PHE A 177 -4.59 -2.47 -2.26
N LEU A 178 -4.99 -1.21 -2.06
CA LEU A 178 -4.66 -0.08 -2.92
C LEU A 178 -5.21 -0.24 -4.36
N LEU A 179 -6.37 -0.89 -4.49
CA LEU A 179 -7.06 -1.08 -5.78
C LEU A 179 -7.68 0.21 -6.33
N ASN A 180 -7.90 1.22 -5.47
CA ASN A 180 -8.42 2.53 -5.84
C ASN A 180 -7.35 3.62 -5.73
N ASN A 181 -6.61 3.83 -6.83
CA ASN A 181 -5.66 4.94 -6.98
C ASN A 181 -6.23 6.08 -7.85
N GLY A 182 -7.56 6.19 -7.96
CA GLY A 182 -8.23 7.20 -8.76
C GLY A 182 -8.23 6.93 -10.28
N LEU A 183 -8.99 7.75 -11.02
CA LEU A 183 -9.30 7.52 -12.44
C LEU A 183 -8.07 7.41 -13.34
N ALA A 184 -7.04 8.23 -13.11
CA ALA A 184 -5.82 8.22 -13.91
C ALA A 184 -5.09 6.86 -13.89
N TYR A 185 -5.12 6.16 -12.75
CA TYR A 185 -4.54 4.83 -12.60
C TYR A 185 -5.28 3.80 -13.46
N TYR A 186 -6.61 3.78 -13.39
CA TYR A 186 -7.44 2.88 -14.20
C TYR A 186 -7.27 3.15 -15.70
N LEU A 187 -7.26 4.42 -16.12
CA LEU A 187 -7.04 4.79 -17.51
C LEU A 187 -5.66 4.38 -18.02
N ALA A 188 -4.60 4.53 -17.21
CA ALA A 188 -3.25 4.13 -17.59
C ALA A 188 -3.13 2.61 -17.79
N HIS A 189 -3.65 1.81 -16.85
CA HIS A 189 -3.63 0.34 -16.96
C HIS A 189 -4.54 -0.16 -18.10
N PHE A 190 -5.72 0.44 -18.30
CA PHE A 190 -6.58 0.14 -19.44
C PHE A 190 -5.90 0.46 -20.78
N PHE A 191 -5.28 1.63 -20.89
CA PHE A 191 -4.53 2.04 -22.09
C PHE A 191 -3.41 1.04 -22.43
N GLY A 192 -2.57 0.67 -21.46
CA GLY A 192 -1.48 -0.28 -21.68
C GLY A 192 -1.96 -1.68 -22.09
N LEU A 193 -3.08 -2.14 -21.54
CA LEU A 193 -3.72 -3.39 -21.96
C LEU A 193 -4.29 -3.31 -23.38
N VAL A 194 -4.94 -2.19 -23.73
CA VAL A 194 -5.50 -1.96 -25.08
C VAL A 194 -4.38 -1.86 -26.13
N GLU A 195 -3.31 -1.09 -25.87
CA GLU A 195 -2.13 -1.01 -26.73
C GLU A 195 -1.52 -2.40 -26.98
N PHE A 196 -1.32 -3.18 -25.90
CA PHE A 196 -0.77 -4.53 -26.01
C PHE A 196 -1.66 -5.44 -26.87
N CYS A 197 -2.97 -5.43 -26.64
CA CYS A 197 -3.92 -6.24 -27.40
C CYS A 197 -3.99 -5.84 -28.88
N ILE A 198 -4.06 -4.54 -29.19
CA ILE A 198 -4.07 -4.02 -30.57
C ILE A 198 -2.77 -4.38 -31.29
N GLU A 199 -1.61 -4.08 -30.71
CA GLU A 199 -0.31 -4.40 -31.33
C GLU A 199 -0.09 -5.92 -31.43
N SER A 200 -0.58 -6.71 -30.48
CA SER A 200 -0.50 -8.18 -30.54
C SER A 200 -1.35 -8.78 -31.67
N LEU A 201 -2.50 -8.19 -31.98
CA LEU A 201 -3.40 -8.59 -33.06
C LEU A 201 -2.90 -8.13 -34.43
N MET A 202 -2.48 -6.86 -34.54
CA MET A 202 -2.13 -6.23 -35.82
C MET A 202 -0.65 -6.44 -36.20
N ILE A 203 0.26 -6.49 -35.22
CA ILE A 203 1.71 -6.57 -35.45
C ILE A 203 2.35 -7.66 -34.55
N PRO A 204 1.96 -8.95 -34.70
CA PRO A 204 2.26 -9.99 -33.71
C PRO A 204 3.74 -10.25 -33.45
N HIS A 205 4.61 -9.89 -34.40
CA HIS A 205 6.06 -10.05 -34.35
C HIS A 205 6.75 -9.04 -33.42
N ARG A 206 6.14 -7.88 -33.11
CA ARG A 206 6.69 -6.91 -32.14
C ARG A 206 6.48 -7.34 -30.68
N LYS A 207 5.55 -8.27 -30.43
CA LYS A 207 5.21 -8.80 -29.10
C LYS A 207 5.85 -10.17 -28.81
N VAL A 208 6.95 -10.52 -29.49
CA VAL A 208 7.80 -11.67 -29.10
C VAL A 208 8.54 -11.35 -27.80
N LEU A 209 8.98 -12.38 -27.07
CA LEU A 209 9.83 -12.19 -25.89
C LEU A 209 11.18 -11.63 -26.33
N CYS A 210 11.56 -10.47 -25.81
CA CYS A 210 12.80 -9.78 -26.18
C CYS A 210 13.49 -9.19 -24.94
N GLY A 211 14.68 -8.60 -25.11
CA GLY A 211 15.43 -8.00 -23.99
C GLY A 211 14.63 -6.95 -23.20
N LEU A 212 13.74 -6.21 -23.86
CA LEU A 212 12.84 -5.24 -23.22
C LEU A 212 11.86 -5.90 -22.25
N THR A 213 11.32 -7.07 -22.61
CA THR A 213 10.45 -7.87 -21.74
C THR A 213 11.18 -8.28 -20.46
N TYR A 214 12.40 -8.80 -20.58
CA TYR A 214 13.20 -9.23 -19.42
C TYR A 214 13.68 -8.04 -18.56
N LEU A 215 13.99 -6.90 -19.17
CA LEU A 215 14.24 -5.65 -18.44
C LEU A 215 13.01 -5.21 -17.66
N GLY A 216 11.81 -5.33 -18.25
CA GLY A 216 10.54 -5.08 -17.56
C GLY A 216 10.31 -5.99 -16.37
N VAL A 217 10.59 -7.30 -16.51
CA VAL A 217 10.55 -8.26 -15.39
C VAL A 217 11.52 -7.85 -14.28
N ALA A 218 12.77 -7.51 -14.61
CA ALA A 218 13.76 -7.07 -13.62
C ALA A 218 13.30 -5.80 -12.89
N LEU A 219 12.74 -4.82 -13.62
CA LEU A 219 12.28 -3.56 -13.04
C LEU A 219 11.01 -3.75 -12.18
N ILE A 220 10.11 -4.68 -12.53
CA ILE A 220 8.99 -5.11 -11.69
C ILE A 220 9.49 -5.69 -10.37
N LEU A 221 10.48 -6.60 -10.40
CA LEU A 221 11.03 -7.23 -9.19
C LEU A 221 11.73 -6.21 -8.28
N VAL A 222 12.53 -5.32 -8.86
CA VAL A 222 13.15 -4.18 -8.15
C VAL A 222 12.08 -3.26 -7.56
N GLY A 223 11.02 -2.96 -8.31
CA GLY A 223 9.92 -2.12 -7.88
C GLY A 223 9.15 -2.70 -6.69
N HIS A 224 8.75 -3.98 -6.78
CA HIS A 224 8.13 -4.71 -5.67
C HIS A 224 9.04 -4.73 -4.43
N ALA A 225 10.32 -5.05 -4.59
CA ALA A 225 11.27 -5.12 -3.48
C ALA A 225 11.46 -3.76 -2.80
N ALA A 226 11.68 -2.69 -3.58
CA ALA A 226 11.85 -1.35 -3.05
C ALA A 226 10.59 -0.83 -2.35
N ARG A 227 9.40 -1.05 -2.93
CA ARG A 227 8.11 -0.68 -2.33
C ARG A 227 7.87 -1.44 -1.02
N SER A 228 8.05 -2.75 -1.03
CA SER A 228 7.88 -3.62 0.14
C SER A 228 8.85 -3.24 1.27
N LEU A 229 10.14 -3.07 0.96
CA LEU A 229 11.15 -2.67 1.95
C LEU A 229 10.90 -1.26 2.49
N ALA A 230 10.35 -0.33 1.69
CA ALA A 230 10.00 0.99 2.19
C ALA A 230 8.87 0.92 3.22
N MET A 231 7.82 0.13 2.95
CA MET A 231 6.73 -0.10 3.90
C MET A 231 7.19 -0.82 5.17
N VAL A 232 8.07 -1.83 5.05
CA VAL A 232 8.63 -2.57 6.19
C VAL A 232 9.50 -1.67 7.08
N HIS A 233 10.44 -0.91 6.50
CA HIS A 233 11.34 -0.06 7.29
C HIS A 233 10.65 1.19 7.86
N ALA A 234 9.66 1.75 7.17
CA ALA A 234 8.88 2.86 7.72
C ALA A 234 7.86 2.39 8.77
N SER A 235 7.30 1.18 8.64
CA SER A 235 6.39 0.59 9.63
C SER A 235 5.23 1.56 9.95
N SER A 236 4.98 1.86 11.23
CA SER A 236 3.98 2.84 11.70
C SER A 236 4.23 4.29 11.26
N ASN A 237 5.38 4.63 10.68
CA ASN A 237 5.59 5.95 10.06
C ASN A 237 4.99 6.02 8.65
N PHE A 238 4.79 4.86 7.98
CA PHE A 238 4.29 4.82 6.61
C PHE A 238 2.83 5.30 6.49
N SER A 239 2.51 5.91 5.34
CA SER A 239 1.14 6.20 4.91
C SER A 239 1.03 6.22 3.39
N HIS A 240 -0.10 5.74 2.87
CA HIS A 240 -0.44 5.82 1.45
C HIS A 240 -0.84 7.24 1.01
N SER A 241 -1.08 8.15 1.94
CA SER A 241 -1.40 9.57 1.72
C SER A 241 -0.30 10.46 2.29
N VAL A 242 -0.07 11.62 1.66
CA VAL A 242 0.86 12.63 2.20
C VAL A 242 0.33 13.09 3.56
N ALA A 243 1.19 13.10 4.57
CA ALA A 243 0.82 13.50 5.92
C ALA A 243 0.91 15.03 6.06
N TRP A 244 -0.25 15.67 6.26
CA TRP A 244 -0.37 17.14 6.42
C TRP A 244 -0.17 17.64 7.86
N ARG A 245 -0.01 16.73 8.83
CA ARG A 245 0.26 17.05 10.25
C ARG A 245 1.20 16.01 10.86
N LYS A 246 2.15 16.47 11.67
CA LYS A 246 2.98 15.58 12.50
C LYS A 246 2.11 14.92 13.56
N ARG A 247 2.23 13.60 13.71
CA ARG A 247 1.62 12.84 14.80
C ARG A 247 2.64 12.64 15.94
N PRO A 248 2.21 12.40 17.19
CA PRO A 248 3.14 12.15 18.30
C PRO A 248 4.06 10.94 18.09
N ASP A 249 3.60 9.93 17.34
CA ASP A 249 4.35 8.72 16.98
C ASP A 249 5.25 8.89 15.73
N HIS A 250 5.17 10.03 15.02
CA HIS A 250 5.84 10.22 13.75
C HIS A 250 7.32 10.60 13.93
N SER A 251 8.19 9.66 13.56
CA SER A 251 9.65 9.74 13.63
C SER A 251 10.27 9.72 12.24
N LEU A 252 11.42 10.38 12.07
CA LEU A 252 12.13 10.43 10.80
C LEU A 252 12.92 9.12 10.57
N VAL A 253 12.58 8.38 9.52
CA VAL A 253 13.24 7.12 9.17
C VAL A 253 14.33 7.37 8.11
N THR A 254 15.58 7.09 8.48
CA THR A 254 16.79 7.31 7.63
C THR A 254 17.64 6.06 7.43
N HIS A 255 17.22 4.92 7.98
CA HIS A 255 17.97 3.66 7.96
C HIS A 255 17.34 2.61 7.01
N GLY A 256 18.02 1.48 6.81
CA GLY A 256 17.56 0.44 5.89
C GLY A 256 17.50 1.00 4.46
N ILE A 257 16.41 0.77 3.73
CA ILE A 257 16.27 1.30 2.35
C ILE A 257 16.23 2.84 2.30
N TYR A 258 15.88 3.51 3.41
CA TYR A 258 15.87 4.97 3.50
C TYR A 258 17.29 5.58 3.53
N SER A 259 18.35 4.80 3.76
CA SER A 259 19.71 5.30 3.56
C SER A 259 20.11 5.42 2.08
N ILE A 260 19.34 4.81 1.17
CA ILE A 260 19.61 4.76 -0.28
C ILE A 260 18.71 5.75 -1.05
N SER A 261 17.45 5.89 -0.64
CA SER A 261 16.50 6.87 -1.19
C SER A 261 15.66 7.49 -0.08
N ARG A 262 15.37 8.79 -0.19
CA ARG A 262 14.39 9.47 0.68
C ARG A 262 12.96 9.03 0.42
N HIS A 263 12.67 8.61 -0.82
CA HIS A 263 11.34 8.21 -1.30
C HIS A 263 11.36 6.82 -1.96
N PRO A 264 11.85 5.77 -1.26
CA PRO A 264 12.06 4.44 -1.85
C PRO A 264 10.74 3.78 -2.24
N SER A 265 9.66 4.16 -1.56
CA SER A 265 8.30 3.72 -1.84
C SER A 265 7.76 4.27 -3.17
N TYR A 266 8.11 5.50 -3.54
CA TYR A 266 7.73 6.13 -4.81
C TYR A 266 8.62 5.66 -5.96
N PHE A 267 9.92 5.50 -5.72
CA PHE A 267 10.82 4.80 -6.65
C PHE A 267 10.31 3.38 -6.94
N GLY A 268 9.91 2.62 -5.92
CA GLY A 268 9.38 1.27 -6.06
C GLY A 268 8.13 1.21 -6.93
N PHE A 269 7.15 2.10 -6.69
CA PHE A 269 5.95 2.21 -7.53
C PHE A 269 6.28 2.62 -8.97
N PHE A 270 7.15 3.63 -9.16
CA PHE A 270 7.57 4.11 -10.48
C PHE A 270 8.23 2.98 -11.29
N ALA A 271 9.19 2.27 -10.70
CA ALA A 271 9.89 1.15 -11.31
C ALA A 271 8.92 0.00 -11.64
N TRP A 272 8.05 -0.38 -10.70
CA TRP A 272 7.02 -1.39 -10.94
C TRP A 272 6.11 -1.03 -12.13
N ALA A 273 5.48 0.15 -12.08
CA ALA A 273 4.51 0.58 -13.08
C ALA A 273 5.13 0.74 -14.48
N LEU A 274 6.31 1.35 -14.59
CA LEU A 274 7.06 1.43 -15.86
C LEU A 274 7.51 0.05 -16.34
N GLY A 275 7.94 -0.82 -15.42
CA GLY A 275 8.29 -2.21 -15.68
C GLY A 275 7.16 -3.01 -16.32
N THR A 276 5.89 -2.73 -15.96
CA THR A 276 4.73 -3.35 -16.63
C THR A 276 4.63 -3.02 -18.12
N GLN A 277 4.99 -1.80 -18.54
CA GLN A 277 4.93 -1.40 -19.95
C GLN A 277 6.14 -1.90 -20.75
N LEU A 278 7.31 -2.00 -20.11
CA LEU A 278 8.50 -2.66 -20.66
C LEU A 278 8.28 -4.16 -20.86
N LEU A 279 7.65 -4.84 -19.88
CA LEU A 279 7.24 -6.24 -19.95
C LEU A 279 6.34 -6.50 -21.18
N LEU A 280 5.32 -5.67 -21.38
CA LEU A 280 4.40 -5.72 -22.52
C LEU A 280 5.03 -5.22 -23.84
N ALA A 281 6.25 -4.66 -23.80
CA ALA A 281 6.91 -4.00 -24.93
C ALA A 281 6.01 -2.95 -25.62
N ASN A 282 5.34 -2.12 -24.82
CA ASN A 282 4.38 -1.08 -25.24
C ASN A 282 5.12 0.24 -25.51
N PRO A 283 5.46 0.62 -26.75
CA PRO A 283 6.22 1.84 -27.02
C PRO A 283 5.53 3.12 -26.53
N VAL A 284 4.21 3.24 -26.71
CA VAL A 284 3.47 4.44 -26.30
C VAL A 284 3.25 4.43 -24.80
N GLY A 285 2.88 3.27 -24.23
CA GLY A 285 2.74 3.04 -22.80
C GLY A 285 4.01 3.35 -22.02
N ILE A 286 5.19 2.96 -22.50
CA ILE A 286 6.49 3.29 -21.88
C ILE A 286 6.66 4.82 -21.78
N CYS A 287 6.46 5.55 -22.89
CA CYS A 287 6.59 7.01 -22.90
C CYS A 287 5.54 7.67 -21.99
N LEU A 288 4.27 7.26 -22.10
CA LEU A 288 3.16 7.83 -21.34
C LEU A 288 3.32 7.60 -19.83
N PHE A 289 3.61 6.35 -19.41
CA PHE A 289 3.84 6.02 -18.00
C PHE A 289 5.05 6.79 -17.46
N THR A 290 6.15 6.87 -18.21
CA THR A 290 7.33 7.64 -17.78
C THR A 290 6.96 9.10 -17.48
N VAL A 291 6.29 9.79 -18.40
CA VAL A 291 5.93 11.21 -18.24
C VAL A 291 4.90 11.41 -17.12
N VAL A 292 3.84 10.60 -17.09
CA VAL A 292 2.75 10.73 -16.11
C VAL A 292 3.23 10.41 -14.69
N LEU A 293 3.94 9.30 -14.49
CA LEU A 293 4.47 8.91 -13.18
C LEU A 293 5.53 9.90 -12.70
N TRP A 294 6.42 10.36 -13.60
CA TRP A 294 7.44 11.35 -13.25
C TRP A 294 6.80 12.65 -12.76
N ARG A 295 5.83 13.19 -13.50
CA ARG A 295 5.12 14.43 -13.12
C ARG A 295 4.34 14.25 -11.80
N PHE A 296 3.68 13.11 -11.61
CA PHE A 296 2.95 12.77 -10.39
C PHE A 296 3.87 12.72 -9.17
N PHE A 297 4.94 11.94 -9.23
CA PHE A 297 5.87 11.80 -8.10
C PHE A 297 6.72 13.04 -7.87
N SER A 298 7.12 13.78 -8.91
CA SER A 298 7.82 15.08 -8.76
C SER A 298 6.99 16.08 -7.94
N HIS A 299 5.72 16.26 -8.30
CA HIS A 299 4.82 17.13 -7.54
C HIS A 299 4.57 16.61 -6.12
N ARG A 300 4.31 15.31 -5.97
CA ARG A 300 4.00 14.69 -4.67
C ARG A 300 5.17 14.73 -3.70
N ILE A 301 6.38 14.43 -4.17
CA ILE A 301 7.63 14.55 -3.41
C ILE A 301 7.83 15.99 -2.96
N HIS A 302 7.70 16.97 -3.86
CA HIS A 302 7.88 18.38 -3.50
C HIS A 302 6.98 18.81 -2.33
N VAL A 303 5.68 18.49 -2.39
CA VAL A 303 4.72 18.80 -1.31
C VAL A 303 5.03 18.05 -0.02
N GLU A 304 5.38 16.77 -0.11
CA GLU A 304 5.69 15.96 1.07
C GLU A 304 6.98 16.42 1.76
N GLU A 305 8.02 16.77 1.01
CA GLU A 305 9.27 17.27 1.59
C GLU A 305 9.12 18.63 2.27
N MET A 306 8.20 19.50 1.82
CA MET A 306 7.85 20.73 2.55
C MET A 306 7.33 20.42 3.96
N HIS A 307 6.43 19.44 4.08
CA HIS A 307 5.91 19.00 5.38
C HIS A 307 6.94 18.23 6.20
N LEU A 308 7.83 17.45 5.59
CA LEU A 308 8.91 16.79 6.33
C LEU A 308 9.93 17.80 6.91
N VAL A 309 10.20 18.92 6.22
CA VAL A 309 10.94 20.06 6.79
C VAL A 309 10.16 20.71 7.93
N GLU A 310 8.85 20.93 7.79
CA GLU A 310 7.99 21.46 8.87
C GLU A 310 7.99 20.54 10.11
N PHE A 311 8.02 19.22 9.92
CA PHE A 311 7.92 18.24 11.01
C PHE A 311 9.24 17.96 11.72
N PHE A 312 10.38 18.04 11.03
CA PHE A 312 11.68 17.57 11.54
C PHE A 312 12.83 18.59 11.38
N GLY A 313 12.59 19.73 10.73
CA GLY A 313 13.55 20.83 10.62
C GLY A 313 14.91 20.40 10.07
N ASP A 314 15.97 20.80 10.79
CA ASP A 314 17.36 20.58 10.40
C ASP A 314 17.73 19.09 10.26
N GLU A 315 17.07 18.18 10.99
CA GLU A 315 17.30 16.74 10.83
C GLU A 315 16.95 16.27 9.42
N TYR A 316 15.82 16.77 8.88
CA TYR A 316 15.39 16.45 7.52
C TYR A 316 16.24 17.16 6.47
N ILE A 317 16.65 18.40 6.71
CA ILE A 317 17.53 19.15 5.80
C ILE A 317 18.89 18.45 5.70
N ALA A 318 19.47 18.02 6.82
CA ALA A 318 20.73 17.29 6.87
C ALA A 318 20.62 15.88 6.25
N TYR A 319 19.47 15.22 6.36
CA TYR A 319 19.18 13.98 5.63
C TYR A 319 19.03 14.21 4.12
N LYS A 320 18.32 15.27 3.73
CA LYS A 320 18.10 15.67 2.33
C LYS A 320 19.40 15.94 1.57
N SER A 321 20.40 16.54 2.20
CA SER A 321 21.70 16.80 1.58
C SER A 321 22.57 15.55 1.36
N ARG A 322 22.27 14.42 2.01
CA ARG A 322 23.07 13.18 1.95
C ARG A 322 22.47 12.08 1.08
N VAL A 323 21.14 12.01 0.96
CA VAL A 323 20.43 10.91 0.31
C VAL A 323 19.53 11.46 -0.80
N GLY A 324 19.57 10.87 -2.00
CA GLY A 324 18.75 11.29 -3.14
C GLY A 324 17.35 10.66 -3.18
N THR A 325 16.59 10.89 -4.27
CA THR A 325 15.26 10.27 -4.47
C THR A 325 15.28 8.96 -5.27
N LEU A 326 16.38 8.69 -6.01
CA LEU A 326 16.51 7.69 -7.09
C LEU A 326 15.60 7.90 -8.32
N LEU A 327 14.72 8.91 -8.32
CA LEU A 327 13.95 9.26 -9.51
C LEU A 327 14.74 10.26 -10.37
N PRO A 328 14.80 10.08 -11.71
CA PRO A 328 15.55 10.99 -12.57
C PRO A 328 15.08 12.43 -12.41
N PHE A 329 16.01 13.39 -12.31
CA PHE A 329 15.70 14.83 -12.27
C PHE A 329 14.79 15.30 -11.11
N ILE A 330 14.73 14.57 -9.98
CA ILE A 330 14.02 14.98 -8.75
C ILE A 330 15.02 15.03 -7.59
N ALA A 331 15.31 16.24 -7.08
CA ALA A 331 16.41 16.55 -6.16
C ALA A 331 16.04 16.58 -4.67
#